data_AF-A0A078M4P5-F1
#
_entry.id   AF-A0A078M4P5-F1
#
_cell.length_a   1.000
_cell.length_b   1.000
_cell.length_c   1.000
_cell.angle_alpha   90.00
_cell.angle_beta   90.00
_cell.angle_gamma   90.00
#
_symmetry.space_group_name_H-M   'P 1'
#
loop_
_entity.id
_entity.type
_entity.pdbx_description
1 polymer ?
#
loop_
_entity_poly.entity_id
_entity_poly.type
_entity_poly.pdbx_seq_one_letter_code
_entity_poly.pdbx_strand_id
1 'polypeptide(L)'
;MNSIKIKNLFFSIILLVIVSISLMACNNNEPSNKDVIITKVYVEEHAKAGLTNGLSAEEVKEVFGKPQKESVDGVFDVFLYYKINKKDYQLPENSIDHEGIIRGDVGYEMQIVLQNDKVMEYQYFYKVDDDVWEFRVSEDQTHDNKVTSSDE
;
A
#
# COMPACT_ATOMS: atom_id res chain seq x y z
N MET A 1 -49.74 29.95 -36.17
CA MET A 1 -49.52 29.39 -34.82
C MET A 1 -49.18 27.92 -34.94
N ASN A 2 -47.89 27.53 -34.87
CA ASN A 2 -47.44 26.13 -34.73
C ASN A 2 -45.95 25.97 -34.35
N SER A 3 -45.18 27.06 -34.23
CA SER A 3 -43.73 26.99 -34.02
C SER A 3 -43.27 26.79 -32.56
N ILE A 4 -44.18 26.82 -31.58
CA ILE A 4 -43.83 26.81 -30.14
C ILE A 4 -43.69 25.38 -29.60
N LYS A 5 -44.40 24.39 -30.16
CA LYS A 5 -44.39 23.01 -29.64
C LYS A 5 -43.11 22.23 -29.95
N ILE A 6 -42.37 22.58 -30.99
CA ILE A 6 -41.18 21.84 -31.42
C ILE A 6 -39.98 22.10 -30.48
N LYS A 7 -39.85 23.32 -29.93
CA LYS A 7 -38.74 23.68 -29.05
C LYS A 7 -38.74 22.93 -27.71
N ASN A 8 -39.93 22.62 -27.18
CA ASN A 8 -40.05 21.87 -25.93
C ASN A 8 -39.79 20.36 -26.10
N LEU A 9 -39.94 19.82 -27.31
CA LEU A 9 -39.65 18.42 -27.61
C LEU A 9 -38.14 18.17 -27.71
N PHE A 10 -37.40 19.08 -28.35
CA PHE A 10 -35.94 18.97 -28.49
C PHE A 10 -35.20 19.12 -27.15
N PHE A 11 -35.68 20.00 -26.26
CA PHE A 11 -35.05 20.18 -24.94
C PHE A 11 -35.21 18.95 -24.04
N SER A 12 -36.33 18.24 -24.15
CA SER A 12 -36.61 17.02 -23.39
C SER A 12 -35.76 15.82 -23.84
N ILE A 13 -35.50 15.71 -25.15
CA ILE A 13 -34.66 14.65 -25.73
C ILE A 13 -33.17 14.86 -25.34
N ILE A 14 -32.70 16.11 -25.30
CA ILE A 14 -31.31 16.42 -24.92
C ILE A 14 -31.07 16.14 -23.43
N LEU A 15 -32.04 16.43 -22.55
CA LEU A 15 -31.91 16.14 -21.12
C LEU A 15 -31.82 14.62 -20.84
N LEU A 16 -32.54 13.80 -21.62
CA LEU A 16 -32.56 12.34 -21.46
C LEU A 16 -31.25 11.68 -21.92
N VAL A 17 -30.57 12.26 -22.92
CA VAL A 17 -29.25 11.79 -23.39
C VAL A 17 -28.16 12.10 -22.36
N ILE A 18 -28.23 13.23 -21.65
CA ILE A 18 -27.23 13.60 -20.63
C ILE A 18 -27.29 12.67 -19.40
N VAL A 19 -28.49 12.27 -18.98
CA VAL A 19 -28.65 11.33 -17.84
C VAL A 19 -28.18 9.91 -18.19
N SER A 20 -28.20 9.54 -19.47
CA SER A 20 -27.78 8.21 -19.93
C SER A 20 -26.26 8.00 -19.91
N ILE A 21 -25.47 9.08 -19.93
CA ILE A 21 -23.99 9.03 -19.93
C ILE A 21 -23.45 8.86 -18.48
N SER A 22 -24.26 9.12 -17.46
CA SER A 22 -23.86 9.01 -16.05
C SER A 22 -23.74 7.57 -15.52
N LEU A 23 -24.06 6.55 -16.33
CA LEU A 23 -24.07 5.14 -15.90
C LEU A 23 -22.91 4.29 -16.45
N MET A 24 -21.95 4.88 -17.19
CA MET A 24 -20.78 4.16 -17.72
C MET A 24 -19.48 4.38 -16.92
N ALA A 25 -19.58 4.74 -15.64
CA ALA A 25 -18.43 4.87 -14.76
C ALA A 25 -18.52 3.97 -13.51
N CYS A 26 -19.14 2.79 -13.63
CA CYS A 26 -18.71 1.66 -12.81
C CYS A 26 -17.56 0.99 -13.57
N ASN A 27 -16.41 1.66 -13.58
CA ASN A 27 -15.19 1.01 -14.00
C ASN A 27 -14.86 0.02 -12.88
N ASN A 28 -15.15 -1.25 -13.13
CA ASN A 28 -14.61 -2.36 -12.35
C ASN A 28 -13.10 -2.36 -12.60
N ASN A 29 -12.41 -1.41 -12.00
CA ASN A 29 -10.99 -1.48 -11.76
C ASN A 29 -10.84 -2.61 -10.74
N GLU A 30 -10.84 -3.85 -11.23
CA GLU A 30 -10.09 -4.90 -10.59
C GLU A 30 -8.72 -4.27 -10.26
N PRO A 31 -8.29 -4.22 -8.99
CA PRO A 31 -7.02 -3.64 -8.65
C PRO A 31 -5.99 -4.40 -9.47
N SER A 32 -5.50 -3.77 -10.54
CA SER A 32 -4.50 -4.37 -11.40
C SER A 32 -3.35 -4.68 -10.46
N ASN A 33 -3.02 -5.96 -10.35
CA ASN A 33 -1.95 -6.47 -9.50
C ASN A 33 -0.62 -5.96 -10.09
N LYS A 34 -0.39 -4.65 -9.96
CA LYS A 34 0.81 -3.98 -10.40
C LYS A 34 1.87 -4.43 -9.43
N ASP A 35 2.93 -5.02 -9.97
CA ASP A 35 4.15 -5.27 -9.21
C ASP A 35 4.76 -3.91 -8.83
N VAL A 36 4.28 -3.33 -7.72
CA VAL A 36 4.81 -2.10 -7.16
C VAL A 36 6.19 -2.41 -6.60
N ILE A 37 7.20 -1.69 -7.08
CA ILE A 37 8.55 -1.78 -6.52
C ILE A 37 8.61 -0.88 -5.29
N ILE A 38 8.51 -1.47 -4.11
CA ILE A 38 8.57 -0.75 -2.83
C ILE A 38 10.04 -0.48 -2.48
N THR A 39 10.45 0.78 -2.64
CA THR A 39 11.77 1.29 -2.22
C THR A 39 11.63 2.13 -0.97
N LYS A 40 12.73 2.41 -0.24
CA LYS A 40 12.73 3.36 0.88
C LYS A 40 12.09 4.71 0.48
N VAL A 41 12.48 5.27 -0.67
CA VAL A 41 11.93 6.54 -1.19
C VAL A 41 10.43 6.43 -1.45
N TYR A 42 9.98 5.30 -2.00
CA TYR A 42 8.55 5.06 -2.21
C TYR A 42 7.76 5.06 -0.90
N VAL A 43 8.32 4.43 0.16
CA VAL A 43 7.73 4.45 1.50
C VAL A 43 7.72 5.88 2.05
N GLU A 44 8.82 6.62 1.94
CA GLU A 44 8.91 8.01 2.41
C GLU A 44 7.88 8.94 1.74
N GLU A 45 7.61 8.76 0.44
CA GLU A 45 6.66 9.58 -0.30
C GLU A 45 5.18 9.28 0.02
N HIS A 46 4.86 8.03 0.39
CA HIS A 46 3.48 7.56 0.47
C HIS A 46 3.03 7.17 1.88
N ALA A 47 3.95 6.92 2.81
CA ALA A 47 3.64 6.52 4.16
C ALA A 47 2.92 7.64 4.92
N LYS A 48 1.80 7.28 5.55
CA LYS A 48 1.09 8.14 6.51
C LYS A 48 0.73 7.29 7.71
N ALA A 49 1.26 7.65 8.87
CA ALA A 49 1.06 6.92 10.12
C ALA A 49 0.28 7.77 11.15
N GLY A 50 -0.36 7.08 12.09
CA GLY A 50 -1.10 7.64 13.21
C GLY A 50 -2.61 7.41 13.13
N LEU A 51 -3.27 7.45 14.28
CA LEU A 51 -4.70 7.10 14.39
C LEU A 51 -5.61 8.08 13.64
N THR A 52 -5.17 9.33 13.47
CA THR A 52 -6.00 10.38 12.84
C THR A 52 -5.79 10.45 11.33
N ASN A 53 -4.54 10.37 10.88
CA ASN A 53 -4.15 10.65 9.49
C ASN A 53 -3.50 9.46 8.78
N GLY A 54 -3.38 8.31 9.46
CA GLY A 54 -2.84 7.09 8.88
C GLY A 54 -3.72 6.53 7.77
N LEU A 55 -3.09 5.80 6.85
CA LEU A 55 -3.81 5.08 5.80
C LEU A 55 -4.69 3.97 6.42
N SER A 56 -5.83 3.69 5.80
CA SER A 56 -6.61 2.48 6.09
C SER A 56 -6.00 1.23 5.47
N ALA A 57 -6.50 0.05 5.85
CA ALA A 57 -6.10 -1.20 5.23
C ALA A 57 -6.34 -1.21 3.70
N GLU A 58 -7.45 -0.62 3.25
CA GLU A 58 -7.78 -0.50 1.83
C GLU A 58 -6.83 0.47 1.11
N GLU A 59 -6.61 1.67 1.68
CA GLU A 59 -5.68 2.66 1.13
C GLU A 59 -4.24 2.11 1.06
N VAL A 60 -3.81 1.33 2.06
CA VAL A 60 -2.52 0.64 2.02
C VAL A 60 -2.44 -0.31 0.83
N LYS A 61 -3.50 -1.09 0.56
CA LYS A 61 -3.52 -2.04 -0.57
C LYS A 61 -3.58 -1.34 -1.93
N GLU A 62 -4.18 -0.15 -2.00
CA GLU A 62 -4.15 0.68 -3.20
C GLU A 62 -2.77 1.26 -3.48
N VAL A 63 -2.06 1.70 -2.44
CA VAL A 63 -0.75 2.37 -2.54
C VAL A 63 0.39 1.36 -2.72
N PHE A 64 0.42 0.30 -1.92
CA PHE A 64 1.54 -0.66 -1.86
C PHE A 64 1.24 -1.98 -2.58
N GLY A 65 0.00 -2.17 -3.04
CA GLY A 65 -0.46 -3.43 -3.64
C GLY A 65 -0.93 -4.44 -2.58
N LYS A 66 -1.22 -5.66 -3.00
CA LYS A 66 -1.65 -6.72 -2.09
C LYS A 66 -0.45 -7.23 -1.26
N PRO A 67 -0.54 -7.28 0.08
CA PRO A 67 0.53 -7.84 0.90
C PRO A 67 0.69 -9.35 0.67
N GLN A 68 1.92 -9.82 0.84
CA GLN A 68 2.27 -11.22 0.70
C GLN A 68 1.78 -12.06 1.89
N LYS A 69 1.75 -11.47 3.09
CA LYS A 69 1.10 -12.05 4.27
C LYS A 69 0.29 -11.00 5.02
N GLU A 70 -0.84 -11.41 5.57
CA GLU A 70 -1.70 -10.61 6.45
C GLU A 70 -1.95 -11.40 7.73
N SER A 71 -1.78 -10.76 8.89
CA SER A 71 -2.14 -11.30 10.20
C SER A 71 -3.10 -10.33 10.88
N VAL A 72 -4.13 -10.87 11.55
CA VAL A 72 -5.16 -10.10 12.26
C VAL A 72 -5.25 -10.66 13.67
N ASP A 73 -4.87 -9.86 14.66
CA ASP A 73 -4.83 -10.25 16.08
C ASP A 73 -5.75 -9.37 16.94
N GLY A 74 -6.97 -9.10 16.45
CA GLY A 74 -8.08 -8.45 17.16
C GLY A 74 -7.89 -6.97 17.52
N VAL A 75 -6.68 -6.59 17.94
CA VAL A 75 -6.23 -5.23 18.27
C VAL A 75 -5.38 -4.66 17.15
N PHE A 76 -4.54 -5.50 16.53
CA PHE A 76 -3.62 -5.09 15.48
C PHE A 76 -3.76 -5.97 14.24
N ASP A 77 -3.65 -5.33 13.08
CA ASP A 77 -3.44 -6.02 11.81
C ASP A 77 -1.99 -5.77 11.37
N VAL A 78 -1.35 -6.80 10.82
CA VAL A 78 0.03 -6.72 10.32
C VAL A 78 0.05 -7.15 8.87
N PHE A 79 0.47 -6.24 7.99
CA PHE A 79 0.70 -6.52 6.59
C PHE A 79 2.21 -6.65 6.33
N LEU A 80 2.61 -7.77 5.73
CA LEU A 80 3.99 -8.04 5.37
C LEU A 80 4.15 -7.97 3.85
N TYR A 81 5.10 -7.14 3.44
CA TYR A 81 5.58 -7.05 2.06
C TYR A 81 7.04 -7.46 1.99
N TYR A 82 7.43 -8.16 0.93
CA TYR A 82 8.82 -8.53 0.74
C TYR A 82 9.16 -8.75 -0.72
N LYS A 83 10.43 -8.59 -1.04
CA LYS A 83 10.99 -8.96 -2.34
C LYS A 83 12.06 -10.02 -2.16
N ILE A 84 11.85 -11.18 -2.75
CA ILE A 84 12.85 -12.25 -2.80
C ILE A 84 13.62 -12.12 -4.12
N ASN A 85 14.94 -11.99 -4.04
CA ASN A 85 15.80 -11.92 -5.22
C ASN A 85 16.24 -13.32 -5.69
N LYS A 86 16.40 -14.26 -4.76
CA LYS A 86 16.84 -15.62 -5.05
C LYS A 86 15.67 -16.57 -5.24
N LYS A 87 15.64 -17.22 -6.40
CA LYS A 87 14.65 -18.25 -6.71
C LYS A 87 14.65 -19.34 -5.63
N ASP A 88 13.46 -19.75 -5.20
CA ASP A 88 13.23 -20.81 -4.20
C ASP A 88 13.72 -20.48 -2.78
N TYR A 89 14.11 -19.24 -2.49
CA TYR A 89 14.39 -18.79 -1.12
C TYR A 89 13.09 -18.70 -0.32
N GLN A 90 13.14 -19.10 0.94
CA GLN A 90 12.00 -19.08 1.86
C GLN A 90 12.32 -18.17 3.04
N LEU A 91 11.42 -17.23 3.31
CA LEU A 91 11.53 -16.38 4.49
C LEU A 91 11.19 -17.18 5.76
N PRO A 92 11.85 -16.87 6.89
CA PRO A 92 11.42 -17.35 8.20
C PRO A 92 9.97 -16.91 8.47
N GLU A 93 9.24 -17.72 9.24
CA GLU A 93 7.81 -17.52 9.41
C GLU A 93 7.49 -16.31 10.30
N ASN A 94 8.33 -16.05 11.32
CA ASN A 94 8.01 -15.17 12.44
C ASN A 94 9.10 -14.11 12.74
N SER A 95 9.97 -13.79 11.78
CA SER A 95 11.04 -12.80 11.98
C SER A 95 11.43 -12.11 10.67
N ILE A 96 12.02 -10.93 10.76
CA ILE A 96 12.73 -10.32 9.62
C ILE A 96 14.01 -11.13 9.37
N ASP A 97 14.29 -11.43 8.11
CA ASP A 97 15.46 -12.19 7.69
C ASP A 97 16.66 -11.28 7.41
N HIS A 98 17.24 -10.72 8.48
CA HIS A 98 18.43 -9.87 8.36
C HIS A 98 19.56 -10.55 7.57
N GLU A 99 19.77 -11.83 7.83
CA GLU A 99 20.79 -12.63 7.16
C GLU A 99 20.51 -12.81 5.66
N GLY A 100 19.26 -13.07 5.28
CA GLY A 100 18.81 -13.10 3.89
C GLY A 100 18.98 -11.76 3.18
N ILE A 101 18.72 -10.65 3.89
CA ILE A 101 18.93 -9.28 3.39
C ILE A 101 20.42 -9.01 3.19
N ILE A 102 21.28 -9.33 4.17
CA ILE A 102 22.75 -9.16 4.09
C ILE A 102 23.32 -9.99 2.92
N ARG A 103 22.88 -11.23 2.73
CA ARG A 103 23.31 -12.05 1.58
C ARG A 103 22.77 -11.57 0.24
N GLY A 104 21.76 -10.70 0.24
CA GLY A 104 21.07 -10.23 -0.96
C GLY A 104 20.07 -11.24 -1.54
N ASP A 105 19.80 -12.34 -0.82
CA ASP A 105 18.77 -13.33 -1.17
C ASP A 105 17.36 -12.69 -1.05
N VAL A 106 17.21 -11.75 -0.12
CA VAL A 106 16.05 -10.90 0.11
C VAL A 106 16.42 -9.46 -0.23
N GLY A 107 15.62 -8.79 -1.06
CA GLY A 107 15.84 -7.40 -1.45
C GLY A 107 15.38 -6.40 -0.39
N TYR A 108 14.20 -6.63 0.18
CA TYR A 108 13.68 -5.91 1.33
C TYR A 108 12.58 -6.72 2.01
N GLU A 109 12.30 -6.36 3.26
CA GLU A 109 11.08 -6.72 3.99
C GLU A 109 10.44 -5.46 4.56
N MET A 110 9.12 -5.38 4.54
CA MET A 110 8.37 -4.26 5.09
C MET A 110 7.19 -4.76 5.90
N GLN A 111 7.10 -4.29 7.14
CA GLN A 111 5.95 -4.51 8.01
C GLN A 111 5.15 -3.22 8.12
N ILE A 112 3.83 -3.32 7.96
CA ILE A 112 2.88 -2.25 8.23
C ILE A 112 1.95 -2.73 9.34
N VAL A 113 1.96 -2.03 10.47
CA VAL A 113 1.10 -2.32 11.61
C VAL A 113 -0.07 -1.35 11.60
N LEU A 114 -1.29 -1.89 11.65
CA LEU A 114 -2.53 -1.13 11.72
C LEU A 114 -3.22 -1.38 13.06
N GLN A 115 -3.88 -0.35 13.57
CA GLN A 115 -4.76 -0.41 14.73
C GLN A 115 -6.08 0.30 14.37
N ASN A 116 -7.22 -0.36 14.59
CA ASN A 116 -8.54 0.18 14.23
C ASN A 116 -8.64 0.67 12.77
N ASP A 117 -8.12 -0.12 11.82
CA ASP A 117 -8.08 0.23 10.39
C ASP A 117 -7.29 1.53 10.08
N LYS A 118 -6.26 1.82 10.88
CA LYS A 118 -5.34 2.93 10.65
C LYS A 118 -3.89 2.50 10.86
N VAL A 119 -3.02 2.82 9.92
CA VAL A 119 -1.58 2.53 10.05
C VAL A 119 -0.99 3.28 11.22
N MET A 120 -0.35 2.54 12.12
CA MET A 120 0.41 3.07 13.26
C MET A 120 1.90 3.15 12.99
N GLU A 121 2.43 2.19 12.24
CA GLU A 121 3.86 2.07 12.00
C GLU A 121 4.16 1.40 10.66
N TYR A 122 5.19 1.90 9.99
CA TYR A 122 5.90 1.24 8.89
C TYR A 122 7.31 0.92 9.36
N GLN A 123 7.79 -0.29 9.10
CA GLN A 123 9.19 -0.69 9.28
C GLN A 123 9.68 -1.32 7.97
N TYR A 124 10.66 -0.68 7.33
CA TYR A 124 11.23 -1.10 6.05
C TYR A 124 12.70 -1.49 6.22
N PHE A 125 13.00 -2.76 6.04
CA PHE A 125 14.31 -3.36 6.21
C PHE A 125 14.98 -3.60 4.85
N TYR A 126 16.19 -3.08 4.69
CA TYR A 126 16.93 -3.14 3.42
C TYR A 126 18.44 -3.16 3.64
N LYS A 127 19.18 -3.63 2.65
CA LYS A 127 20.65 -3.69 2.70
C LYS A 127 21.26 -2.34 2.30
N VAL A 128 22.23 -1.87 3.09
CA VAL A 128 23.16 -0.78 2.73
C VAL A 128 24.56 -1.25 3.07
N ASP A 129 25.45 -1.24 2.07
CA ASP A 129 26.79 -1.84 2.17
C ASP A 129 26.74 -3.30 2.65
N ASP A 130 27.26 -3.62 3.84
CA ASP A 130 27.20 -4.98 4.42
C ASP A 130 26.26 -5.07 5.64
N ASP A 131 25.42 -4.05 5.86
CA ASP A 131 24.53 -3.95 7.01
C ASP A 131 23.05 -3.93 6.61
N VAL A 132 22.18 -4.25 7.57
CA VAL A 132 20.73 -4.03 7.47
C VAL A 132 20.39 -2.68 8.06
N TRP A 133 19.58 -1.92 7.33
CA TRP A 133 19.02 -0.65 7.77
C TRP A 133 17.51 -0.78 7.90
N GLU A 134 16.97 -0.11 8.90
CA GLU A 134 15.54 0.04 9.12
C GLU A 134 15.16 1.50 8.93
N PHE A 135 14.29 1.72 7.94
CA PHE A 135 13.56 2.97 7.81
C PHE A 135 12.18 2.81 8.46
N ARG A 136 11.90 3.65 9.46
CA ARG A 136 10.69 3.59 10.27
C ARG A 136 9.89 4.88 10.16
N VAL A 137 8.58 4.75 9.97
CA VAL A 137 7.61 5.85 10.01
C VAL A 137 6.54 5.52 11.03
N SER A 138 6.37 6.35 12.04
CA SER A 138 5.28 6.27 13.02
C SER A 138 4.63 7.64 13.23
N GLU A 139 3.53 7.70 13.99
CA GLU A 139 2.83 8.96 14.30
C GLU A 139 3.74 10.02 14.93
N ASP A 140 4.65 9.58 15.80
CA ASP A 140 5.48 10.49 16.56
C ASP A 140 6.68 10.97 15.74
N GLN A 141 7.30 10.12 14.92
CA GLN A 141 8.60 10.40 14.29
C GLN A 141 8.86 9.57 13.02
N THR A 142 9.73 10.10 12.15
CA THR A 142 10.39 9.34 11.09
C THR A 142 11.85 9.11 11.46
N HIS A 143 12.32 7.87 11.39
CA HIS A 143 13.68 7.48 11.75
C HIS A 143 14.31 6.61 10.67
N ASP A 144 15.62 6.74 10.51
CA ASP A 144 16.44 5.84 9.71
C ASP A 144 17.59 5.37 10.60
N ASN A 145 17.59 4.10 10.96
CA ASN A 145 18.52 3.53 11.91
C ASN A 145 19.21 2.32 11.28
N LYS A 146 20.53 2.24 11.45
CA LYS A 146 21.25 0.99 11.24
C LYS A 146 20.76 -0.03 12.26
N VAL A 147 20.28 -1.18 11.80
CA VAL A 147 19.94 -2.32 12.65
C VAL A 147 21.18 -3.18 12.75
N THR A 148 21.82 -3.18 13.90
CA THR A 148 22.78 -4.23 14.20
C THR A 148 21.99 -5.52 14.34
N SER A 149 22.36 -6.58 13.60
CA SER A 149 21.95 -7.93 13.95
C SER A 149 22.34 -8.14 15.40
N SER A 150 21.36 -8.09 16.30
CA SER A 150 21.58 -8.44 17.69
C SER A 150 21.88 -9.93 17.68
N ASP A 151 23.17 -10.26 17.61
CA ASP A 151 23.68 -11.55 18.02
C ASP A 151 23.39 -11.72 19.52
N GLU A 152 22.32 -12.45 19.83
CA GLU A 152 22.29 -13.67 20.68
C GLU A 152 20.86 -14.14 21.01
#